data_AF-A0A259EVL6-F1
#
_entry.id   AF-A0A259EVL6-F1
#
_cell.length_a   1.000
_cell.length_b   1.000
_cell.length_c   1.000
_cell.angle_alpha   90.00
_cell.angle_beta   90.00
_cell.angle_gamma   90.00
#
_symmetry.space_group_name_H-M   'P 1'
#
loop_
_entity.id
_entity.type
_entity.pdbx_description
1 polymer ?
#
loop_
_entity_poly.entity_id
_entity_poly.type
_entity_poly.pdbx_seq_one_letter_code
_entity_poly.pdbx_strand_id
1 'polypeptide(L)'
;MANLPNVVILGDYEHALRRYSDWSKVDQLCRIQMYDDPLSNESLYEAIKDADIVILVRDRIPFDAALIARLPKLKLLMFTGKRNSTLDVAALKARN
;
A
#
# COMPACT_ATOMS: atom_id res chain seq x y z
N MET A 1 13.30 7.63 -20.21
CA MET A 1 13.47 7.46 -18.75
C MET A 1 12.53 6.35 -18.32
N ALA A 2 13.00 5.31 -17.65
CA ALA A 2 12.11 4.26 -17.15
C ALA A 2 11.12 4.89 -16.15
N ASN A 3 9.84 4.58 -16.26
CA ASN A 3 8.84 5.09 -15.32
C ASN A 3 9.02 4.37 -13.98
N LEU A 4 9.44 5.09 -12.95
CA LEU A 4 9.59 4.53 -11.61
C LEU A 4 8.21 4.13 -11.05
N PRO A 5 8.06 2.96 -10.41
CA PRO A 5 6.79 2.53 -9.85
C PRO A 5 6.34 3.46 -8.71
N ASN A 6 5.03 3.70 -8.64
CA ASN A 6 4.39 4.43 -7.55
C ASN A 6 4.09 3.46 -6.40
N VAL A 7 4.73 3.69 -5.25
CA VAL A 7 4.57 2.91 -4.02
C VAL A 7 3.82 3.74 -3.00
N VAL A 8 2.71 3.21 -2.49
CA VAL A 8 1.96 3.83 -1.40
C VAL A 8 2.06 2.96 -0.16
N ILE A 9 2.50 3.55 0.94
CA ILE A 9 2.62 2.90 2.23
C ILE A 9 1.57 3.48 3.17
N LEU A 10 0.79 2.61 3.80
CA LEU A 10 -0.34 3.01 4.61
C LEU A 10 -0.21 2.53 6.05
N GLY A 11 -0.60 3.40 6.98
CA GLY A 11 -0.77 3.07 8.38
C GLY A 11 0.51 3.08 9.19
N ASP A 12 1.55 3.82 8.79
CA ASP A 12 2.75 4.03 9.61
C ASP A 12 2.52 5.10 10.71
N TYR A 13 1.50 4.90 11.54
CA TYR A 13 1.07 5.86 12.58
C TYR A 13 2.20 6.38 13.50
N GLU A 14 3.26 5.60 13.72
CA GLU A 14 4.38 5.99 14.61
C GLU A 14 5.52 6.69 13.85
N HIS A 15 5.36 6.87 12.53
CA HIS A 15 6.39 7.30 11.58
C HIS A 15 7.68 6.47 11.71
N ALA A 16 7.55 5.19 12.05
CA ALA A 16 8.67 4.36 12.46
C ALA A 16 9.55 3.99 11.26
N LEU A 17 8.96 3.79 10.08
CA LEU A 17 9.66 3.26 8.92
C LEU A 17 10.78 4.19 8.46
N ARG A 18 10.51 5.49 8.32
CA ARG A 18 11.52 6.49 7.93
C ARG A 18 12.48 6.85 9.06
N ARG A 19 12.08 6.71 10.33
CA ARG A 19 12.90 7.08 11.49
C ARG A 19 14.00 6.07 11.82
N TYR A 20 13.75 4.77 11.59
CA TYR A 20 14.64 3.70 12.05
C TYR A 20 15.32 2.91 10.92
N SER A 21 15.28 3.39 9.67
CA SER A 21 15.90 2.70 8.54
C SER A 21 16.46 3.68 7.51
N ASP A 22 17.51 3.29 6.80
CA ASP A 22 18.02 4.02 5.64
C ASP A 22 17.26 3.61 4.37
N TRP A 23 16.60 4.59 3.74
CA TRP A 23 15.77 4.41 2.55
C TRP A 23 16.47 4.85 1.26
N SER A 24 17.72 5.35 1.33
CA SER A 24 18.43 5.96 0.20
C SER A 24 18.44 5.12 -1.08
N LYS A 25 18.58 3.79 -0.94
CA LYS A 25 18.53 2.85 -2.07
C LYS A 25 17.13 2.66 -2.64
N VAL A 26 16.12 2.64 -1.78
CA VAL A 26 14.72 2.43 -2.21
C VAL A 26 14.19 3.68 -2.90
N ASP A 27 14.52 4.87 -2.38
CA ASP A 27 14.14 6.16 -2.96
C ASP A 27 14.68 6.37 -4.39
N GLN A 28 15.73 5.65 -4.79
CA GLN A 28 16.25 5.65 -6.17
C GLN A 28 15.47 4.72 -7.11
N LEU A 29 14.71 3.76 -6.57
CA LEU A 29 14.06 2.70 -7.33
C LEU A 29 12.55 2.92 -7.51
N CYS A 30 11.93 3.77 -6.70
CA CYS A 30 10.50 4.01 -6.75
C CYS A 30 10.10 5.38 -6.20
N ARG A 31 8.87 5.81 -6.50
CA ARG A 31 8.26 7.00 -5.90
C ARG A 31 7.42 6.57 -4.72
N ILE A 32 7.80 6.96 -3.51
CA ILE A 32 7.11 6.57 -2.28
C ILE A 32 6.22 7.70 -1.79
N GLN A 33 4.97 7.37 -1.48
CA GLN A 33 4.06 8.17 -0.67
C GLN A 33 3.71 7.39 0.60
N MET A 34 3.81 8.02 1.76
CA MET A 34 3.47 7.44 3.05
C MET A 34 2.27 8.19 3.64
N TYR A 35 1.28 7.45 4.11
CA TYR A 35 0.13 7.99 4.83
C TYR A 35 0.11 7.38 6.23
N ASP A 36 0.28 8.24 7.22
CA ASP A 36 0.38 7.84 8.63
C ASP A 36 -0.99 7.88 9.33
N ASP A 37 -1.88 8.73 8.83
CA ASP A 37 -3.26 8.87 9.30
C ASP A 37 -4.16 7.71 8.85
N PRO A 38 -5.18 7.36 9.66
CA PRO A 38 -6.18 6.37 9.26
C PRO A 38 -7.00 6.88 8.06
N LEU A 39 -6.83 6.24 6.91
CA LEU A 39 -7.63 6.46 5.71
C LEU A 39 -8.76 5.44 5.58
N SER A 40 -9.90 5.88 5.06
CA SER A 40 -11.05 5.01 4.82
C SER A 40 -11.86 5.45 3.61
N ASN A 41 -12.64 4.52 3.05
CA ASN A 41 -13.60 4.79 1.96
C ASN A 41 -12.93 5.54 0.79
N GLU A 42 -13.50 6.66 0.38
CA GLU A 42 -13.02 7.41 -0.78
C GLU A 42 -11.66 8.06 -0.55
N SER A 43 -11.35 8.51 0.68
CA SER A 43 -10.02 9.04 0.99
C SER A 43 -8.92 8.00 0.83
N LEU A 44 -9.22 6.74 1.20
CA LEU A 44 -8.31 5.62 0.98
C LEU A 44 -8.15 5.35 -0.51
N TYR A 45 -9.25 5.27 -1.27
CA TYR A 45 -9.19 5.08 -2.72
C TYR A 45 -8.35 6.15 -3.41
N GLU A 46 -8.60 7.42 -3.12
CA GLU A 46 -7.89 8.55 -3.73
C GLU A 46 -6.39 8.48 -3.46
N ALA A 47 -5.98 8.03 -2.27
CA ALA A 47 -4.57 7.86 -1.92
C ALA A 47 -3.87 6.74 -2.70
N ILE A 48 -4.59 5.72 -3.17
CA ILE A 48 -3.99 4.51 -3.77
C ILE A 48 -4.38 4.23 -5.23
N LYS A 49 -5.33 4.96 -5.81
CA LYS A 49 -5.89 4.67 -7.15
C LYS A 49 -4.84 4.60 -8.26
N ASP A 50 -3.73 5.32 -8.08
CA ASP A 50 -2.61 5.42 -9.01
C ASP A 50 -1.36 4.61 -8.58
N ALA A 51 -1.46 3.82 -7.51
CA ALA A 51 -0.37 3.01 -6.99
C ALA A 51 -0.10 1.78 -7.87
N ASP A 52 1.17 1.53 -8.18
CA ASP A 52 1.63 0.25 -8.71
C ASP A 52 1.77 -0.77 -7.56
N ILE A 53 2.18 -0.30 -6.39
CA ILE A 53 2.46 -1.11 -5.20
C ILE A 53 1.80 -0.48 -3.98
N VAL A 54 1.09 -1.28 -3.19
CA VAL A 54 0.56 -0.86 -1.89
C VAL A 54 1.20 -1.69 -0.77
N ILE A 55 1.70 -1.01 0.26
CA ILE A 55 2.28 -1.62 1.46
C ILE A 55 1.42 -1.27 2.65
N LEU A 56 0.88 -2.28 3.33
CA LEU A 56 0.12 -2.09 4.57
C LEU A 56 1.02 -2.31 5.78
N VAL A 57 1.11 -1.32 6.66
CA VAL A 57 1.69 -1.52 7.98
C VAL A 57 0.62 -2.18 8.85
N ARG A 58 0.82 -3.47 9.11
CA ARG A 58 -0.12 -4.34 9.85
C ARG A 58 -1.50 -4.39 9.17
N ASP A 59 -2.51 -4.78 9.94
CA ASP A 59 -3.91 -4.96 9.56
C ASP A 59 -4.79 -3.77 9.97
N ARG A 60 -4.24 -2.55 9.82
CA ARG A 60 -4.88 -1.29 10.25
C ARG A 60 -5.93 -0.77 9.26
N ILE A 61 -5.82 -1.15 7.99
CA ILE A 61 -6.69 -0.66 6.91
C ILE A 61 -7.34 -1.84 6.19
N PRO A 62 -8.69 -1.91 6.17
CA PRO A 62 -9.40 -2.91 5.40
C PRO A 62 -9.19 -2.78 3.89
N PHE A 63 -8.93 -3.91 3.24
CA PHE A 63 -8.87 -4.06 1.79
C PHE A 63 -9.84 -5.17 1.40
N ASP A 64 -11.08 -4.78 1.15
CA ASP A 64 -12.13 -5.69 0.70
C ASP A 64 -12.16 -5.84 -0.83
N ALA A 65 -12.98 -6.77 -1.32
CA ALA A 65 -13.14 -7.02 -2.74
C ALA A 65 -13.57 -5.78 -3.54
N ALA A 66 -14.40 -4.91 -2.96
CA ALA A 66 -14.93 -3.72 -3.64
C ALA A 66 -13.83 -2.67 -3.87
N LEU A 67 -13.01 -2.38 -2.85
CA LEU A 67 -11.85 -1.52 -2.99
C LEU A 67 -10.85 -2.14 -3.96
N ILE A 68 -10.53 -3.43 -3.80
CA ILE A 68 -9.59 -4.13 -4.65
C ILE A 68 -10.02 -4.04 -6.12
N ALA A 69 -11.29 -4.22 -6.46
CA ALA A 69 -11.77 -4.11 -7.85
C ALA A 69 -11.53 -2.72 -8.48
N ARG A 70 -11.46 -1.66 -7.67
CA ARG A 70 -11.25 -0.28 -8.12
C ARG A 70 -9.79 0.07 -8.45
N LEU A 71 -8.84 -0.86 -8.27
CA LEU A 71 -7.40 -0.57 -8.36
C LEU A 71 -6.73 -1.21 -9.59
N PRO A 72 -7.06 -0.83 -10.83
CA PRO A 72 -6.58 -1.54 -12.03
C PRO A 72 -5.06 -1.49 -12.22
N LYS A 73 -4.36 -0.52 -11.60
CA LYS A 73 -2.91 -0.35 -11.70
C LYS A 73 -2.11 -1.17 -10.68
N LEU A 74 -2.77 -1.68 -9.63
CA LEU A 74 -2.12 -2.42 -8.57
C LEU A 74 -1.50 -3.71 -9.10
N LYS A 75 -0.18 -3.81 -9.00
CA LYS A 75 0.63 -4.97 -9.41
C LYS A 75 1.10 -5.79 -8.21
N LEU A 76 1.26 -5.15 -7.05
CA LEU A 76 1.72 -5.81 -5.83
C LEU A 76 1.04 -5.20 -4.60
N LEU A 77 0.50 -6.05 -3.75
CA LEU A 77 0.12 -5.69 -2.39
C LEU A 77 0.94 -6.51 -1.42
N MET A 78 1.60 -5.84 -0.48
CA MET A 78 2.31 -6.48 0.62
C MET A 78 1.89 -5.89 1.96
N PHE A 79 2.13 -6.63 3.04
CA PHE A 79 1.89 -6.12 4.39
C PHE A 79 2.99 -6.59 5.33
N THR A 80 3.21 -5.84 6.42
CA THR A 80 4.18 -6.23 7.45
C THR A 80 3.59 -7.26 8.41
N GLY A 81 4.33 -8.36 8.64
CA GLY A 81 3.97 -9.40 9.60
C GLY A 81 3.48 -10.69 8.96
N LYS A 82 3.01 -11.64 9.79
CA LYS A 82 2.69 -13.01 9.33
C LYS A 82 1.29 -13.19 8.75
N ARG A 83 0.32 -12.38 9.18
CA ARG A 83 -1.10 -12.47 8.80
C ARG A 83 -1.71 -11.08 8.77
N ASN A 84 -2.71 -10.91 7.91
CA ASN A 84 -3.55 -9.73 7.83
C ASN A 84 -5.02 -10.18 7.85
N SER A 85 -5.78 -9.73 8.85
CA SER A 85 -7.17 -10.13 9.07
C SER A 85 -8.18 -9.28 8.29
N THR A 86 -7.74 -8.14 7.75
CA THR A 86 -8.58 -7.14 7.09
C THR A 86 -8.38 -7.14 5.57
N LEU A 87 -7.63 -8.11 5.03
CA LEU A 87 -7.31 -8.24 3.61
C LEU A 87 -8.09 -9.39 2.98
N ASP A 88 -8.88 -9.08 1.96
CA ASP A 88 -9.51 -10.10 1.10
C ASP A 88 -8.47 -10.68 0.13
N VAL A 89 -7.76 -11.70 0.60
CA VAL A 89 -6.74 -12.42 -0.18
C VAL A 89 -7.38 -13.14 -1.38
N ALA A 90 -8.63 -13.57 -1.29
CA ALA A 90 -9.30 -14.25 -2.39
C ALA A 90 -9.56 -13.27 -3.55
N ALA A 91 -10.02 -12.05 -3.24
CA ALA A 91 -10.21 -10.99 -4.23
C ALA A 91 -8.89 -10.59 -4.91
N LEU A 92 -7.78 -10.50 -4.17
CA LEU A 92 -6.46 -10.26 -4.78
C LEU A 92 -6.02 -11.40 -5.69
N LYS A 93 -6.21 -12.66 -5.28
CA LYS A 93 -5.85 -13.82 -6.09
C LYS A 93 -6.68 -13.92 -7.37
N ALA A 94 -7.95 -13.53 -7.34
CA ALA A 94 -8.83 -13.59 -8.51
C ALA A 94 -8.50 -12.54 -9.60
N ARG A 95 -7.62 -11.57 -9.32
CA ARG A 95 -7.19 -10.55 -10.29
C ARG A 95 -6.07 -11.01 -11.24
N ASN A 96 -5.43 -12.14 -10.94
CA ASN A 96 -4.32 -12.76 -11.68
C ASN A 96 -4.60 -14.26 -11.89
#